data_AF-A0A380FEL0-F1
#
_entry.id   AF-A0A380FEL0-F1
#
_cell.length_a   1.000
_cell.length_b   1.000
_cell.length_c   1.000
_cell.angle_alpha   90.00
_cell.angle_beta   90.00
_cell.angle_gamma   90.00
#
_symmetry.space_group_name_H-M   'P 1'
#
loop_
_entity.id
_entity.type
_entity.pdbx_description
1 polymer ?
#
loop_
_entity_poly.entity_id
_entity_poly.type
_entity_poly.pdbx_seq_one_letter_code
_entity_poly.pdbx_strand_id
1 'polypeptide(L)'
;MGGLTFLISIIVTSILAIIFIDNSNPIILLLFVTIGFGLIGFIDDYIIVVKKNNQGLTSKQKFLAQIGIAVIFFVLSQVFNLTDFSTGIHIPFIGIEVPLSIAYVIFIVFWQVGFSNAVNLTDGLDGLATGLSIIGFIMYALMAYFQGATSIGLFCVIMIFALLGFFTF
;
A
#
# COMPACT_ATOMS: atom_id res chain seq x y z
N MET A 1 11.96 13.43 7.57
CA MET A 1 10.76 12.85 6.96
C MET A 1 10.03 12.03 8.01
N GLY A 2 8.92 12.55 8.54
CA GLY A 2 8.11 11.83 9.56
C GLY A 2 7.68 10.44 9.10
N GLY A 3 7.53 10.24 7.78
CA GLY A 3 7.17 8.96 7.17
C GLY A 3 8.06 7.76 7.52
N LEU A 4 9.35 7.99 7.81
CA LEU A 4 10.29 6.90 8.05
C LEU A 4 10.04 6.19 9.39
N THR A 5 9.55 6.92 10.40
CA THR A 5 9.37 6.37 11.76
C THR A 5 8.27 5.31 11.78
N PHE A 6 7.11 5.61 11.18
CA PHE A 6 6.03 4.63 11.09
C PHE A 6 6.34 3.51 10.10
N LEU A 7 7.10 3.77 9.03
CA LEU A 7 7.49 2.74 8.07
C LEU A 7 8.37 1.67 8.72
N ILE A 8 9.34 2.06 9.56
CA ILE A 8 10.16 1.11 10.33
C ILE A 8 9.27 0.28 11.28
N SER A 9 8.33 0.93 11.97
CA SER A 9 7.38 0.24 12.85
C SER A 9 6.58 -0.84 12.10
N ILE A 10 6.03 -0.49 10.92
CA ILE A 10 5.27 -1.42 10.07
C ILE A 10 6.15 -2.59 9.64
N ILE A 11 7.39 -2.35 9.22
CA ILE A 11 8.31 -3.41 8.77
C ILE A 11 8.57 -4.40 9.90
N VAL A 12 8.99 -3.91 11.07
CA VAL A 12 9.35 -4.77 12.20
C VAL A 12 8.14 -5.59 12.66
N THR A 13 7.00 -4.94 12.83
CA THR A 13 5.77 -5.61 13.29
C THR A 13 5.20 -6.59 12.25
N SER A 14 5.29 -6.28 10.95
CA SER A 14 4.87 -7.18 9.87
C SER A 14 5.77 -8.41 9.78
N ILE A 15 7.08 -8.26 9.96
CA ILE A 15 8.01 -9.40 10.00
C ILE A 15 7.71 -10.32 11.19
N LEU A 16 7.42 -9.75 12.36
CA LEU A 16 6.98 -10.54 13.52
C LEU A 16 5.65 -11.24 13.25
N ALA A 17 4.68 -10.55 12.65
CA ALA A 17 3.38 -11.12 12.32
C ALA A 17 3.45 -12.34 11.40
N ILE A 18 4.41 -12.36 10.45
CA ILE A 18 4.65 -13.49 9.55
C ILE A 18 4.97 -14.79 10.33
N ILE A 19 5.58 -14.69 11.51
CA ILE A 19 5.95 -15.86 12.33
C ILE A 19 4.72 -16.51 12.97
N PHE A 20 3.66 -15.73 13.24
CA PHE A 20 2.48 -16.17 13.98
C PHE A 20 1.29 -16.54 13.09
N ILE A 21 1.44 -16.51 11.76
CA ILE A 21 0.35 -16.74 10.82
C ILE A 21 0.70 -17.81 9.79
N ASP A 22 -0.25 -18.71 9.52
CA ASP A 22 -0.02 -19.83 8.60
C ASP A 22 0.11 -19.38 7.15
N ASN A 23 -0.69 -18.40 6.71
CA ASN A 23 -0.65 -17.84 5.36
C ASN A 23 -0.02 -16.45 5.36
N SER A 24 1.31 -16.37 5.22
CA SER A 24 2.05 -15.10 5.27
C SER A 24 2.17 -14.37 3.93
N ASN A 25 1.84 -15.02 2.81
CA ASN A 25 2.03 -14.45 1.47
C ASN A 25 1.34 -13.08 1.25
N PRO A 26 0.08 -12.87 1.69
CA PRO A 26 -0.56 -11.56 1.56
C PRO A 26 0.20 -10.44 2.29
N ILE A 27 0.73 -10.73 3.49
CA ILE A 27 1.51 -9.77 4.28
C ILE A 27 2.80 -9.42 3.55
N ILE A 28 3.49 -10.41 2.97
CA ILE A 28 4.73 -10.20 2.22
C ILE A 28 4.49 -9.28 1.02
N LEU A 29 3.41 -9.48 0.27
CA LEU A 29 3.07 -8.65 -0.88
C LEU A 29 2.69 -7.21 -0.48
N LEU A 30 1.86 -7.05 0.56
CA LEU A 30 1.48 -5.74 1.08
C LEU A 30 2.69 -4.98 1.63
N LEU A 31 3.59 -5.69 2.32
CA LEU A 31 4.82 -5.14 2.83
C LEU A 31 5.76 -4.72 1.69
N PHE A 32 5.89 -5.54 0.64
CA PHE A 32 6.66 -5.19 -0.56
C PHE A 32 6.17 -3.88 -1.18
N VAL A 33 4.85 -3.73 -1.37
CA VAL A 33 4.25 -2.51 -1.92
C VAL A 33 4.50 -1.31 -1.01
N THR A 34 4.30 -1.49 0.31
CA THR A 34 4.48 -0.42 1.30
C THR A 34 5.91 0.08 1.34
N ILE A 35 6.89 -0.84 1.36
CA ILE A 35 8.32 -0.50 1.31
C ILE A 35 8.66 0.15 -0.03
N GLY A 36 8.20 -0.40 -1.15
CA GLY A 36 8.51 0.12 -2.48
C GLY A 36 8.05 1.57 -2.63
N PHE A 37 6.79 1.87 -2.29
CA PHE A 37 6.27 3.24 -2.35
C PHE A 37 6.90 4.16 -1.31
N GLY A 38 7.16 3.65 -0.10
CA GLY A 38 7.88 4.37 0.94
C GLY A 38 9.30 4.77 0.54
N LEU A 39 10.03 3.89 -0.15
CA LEU A 39 11.36 4.19 -0.68
C LEU A 39 11.32 5.24 -1.78
N ILE A 40 10.33 5.21 -2.68
CA ILE A 40 10.15 6.26 -3.68
C ILE A 40 9.94 7.62 -2.99
N GLY A 41 9.04 7.68 -2.00
CA GLY A 41 8.80 8.90 -1.22
C GLY A 41 10.07 9.37 -0.51
N PHE A 42 10.77 8.47 0.19
CA PHE A 42 12.01 8.78 0.87
C PHE A 42 13.11 9.32 -0.07
N ILE A 43 13.25 8.76 -1.27
CA ILE A 43 14.23 9.24 -2.27
C ILE A 43 13.86 10.65 -2.75
N ASP A 44 12.58 10.88 -3.05
CA ASP A 44 12.05 12.19 -3.48
C ASP A 44 12.38 13.27 -2.43
N ASP A 45 11.99 12.98 -1.20
CA ASP A 45 12.20 13.77 -0.01
C ASP A 45 13.68 14.05 0.29
N TYR A 46 14.53 13.04 0.16
CA TYR A 46 15.97 13.16 0.34
C TYR A 46 16.58 14.10 -0.71
N ILE A 47 16.14 14.03 -1.97
CA ILE A 47 16.61 14.93 -3.04
C ILE A 47 16.20 16.38 -2.74
N ILE A 48 14.96 16.60 -2.29
CA ILE A 48 14.46 17.94 -1.95
C ILE A 48 15.27 18.53 -0.79
N VAL A 49 15.37 17.81 0.33
CA VAL A 49 15.94 18.36 1.57
C VAL A 49 17.47 18.36 1.54
N VAL A 50 18.10 17.25 1.15
CA VAL A 50 19.55 17.06 1.26
C VAL A 50 20.28 17.59 0.03
N LYS A 51 19.78 17.28 -1.17
CA LYS A 51 20.41 17.79 -2.41
C LYS A 51 19.98 19.22 -2.76
N LYS A 52 19.08 19.83 -1.97
CA LYS A 52 18.55 21.18 -2.17
C LYS A 52 18.00 21.40 -3.58
N ASN A 53 17.47 20.33 -4.19
CA ASN A 53 16.85 20.41 -5.49
C ASN A 53 15.34 20.47 -5.30
N ASN A 54 14.78 21.67 -5.47
CA ASN A 54 13.36 21.95 -5.24
C ASN A 54 12.40 21.14 -6.12
N GLN A 55 12.89 20.49 -7.19
CA GLN A 55 12.07 19.67 -8.07
C GLN A 55 11.87 18.23 -7.55
N GLY A 56 12.69 17.74 -6.63
CA GLY A 56 12.67 16.34 -6.22
C GLY A 56 12.97 15.37 -7.37
N LEU A 57 12.35 14.19 -7.33
CA LEU A 57 12.29 13.28 -8.47
C LEU A 57 11.46 13.89 -9.59
N THR A 58 11.91 13.74 -10.84
CA THR A 58 11.07 14.16 -11.97
C THR A 58 9.77 13.35 -11.99
N SER A 59 8.66 13.97 -12.39
CA SER A 59 7.35 13.30 -12.42
C SER A 59 7.37 11.99 -13.22
N LYS A 60 8.17 11.93 -14.30
CA LYS A 60 8.37 10.70 -15.09
C LYS A 60 9.10 9.60 -14.31
N GLN A 61 10.13 9.94 -13.54
CA GLN A 61 10.87 8.96 -12.72
C GLN A 61 9.98 8.38 -11.62
N LYS A 62 9.25 9.25 -10.89
CA LYS A 62 8.33 8.83 -9.83
C LYS A 62 7.24 7.93 -10.39
N PHE A 63 6.60 8.34 -11.50
CA PHE A 63 5.56 7.57 -12.16
C PHE A 63 6.05 6.21 -12.67
N LEU A 64 7.20 6.16 -13.35
CA LEU A 64 7.78 4.90 -13.84
C LEU A 64 8.13 3.94 -12.70
N ALA A 65 8.67 4.45 -11.59
CA ALA A 65 8.98 3.63 -10.42
C ALA A 65 7.70 3.04 -9.79
N GLN A 66 6.64 3.85 -9.65
CA GLN A 66 5.35 3.38 -9.13
C GLN A 66 4.69 2.33 -10.06
N ILE A 67 4.75 2.53 -11.38
CA ILE A 67 4.31 1.51 -12.35
C ILE A 67 5.11 0.22 -12.18
N GLY A 68 6.45 0.33 -12.07
CA GLY A 68 7.32 -0.83 -11.89
C GLY A 68 6.91 -1.68 -10.67
N ILE A 69 6.68 -1.04 -9.52
CA ILE A 69 6.22 -1.74 -8.31
C ILE A 69 4.85 -2.40 -8.52
N ALA A 70 3.91 -1.71 -9.15
CA ALA A 70 2.57 -2.24 -9.41
C ALA A 70 2.60 -3.46 -10.34
N VAL A 71 3.42 -3.42 -11.39
CA VAL A 71 3.63 -4.57 -12.30
C VAL A 71 4.30 -5.73 -11.58
N ILE A 72 5.34 -5.47 -10.78
CA ILE A 72 6.01 -6.52 -9.99
C ILE A 72 5.03 -7.14 -9.00
N PHE A 73 4.18 -6.35 -8.33
CA PHE A 73 3.13 -6.86 -7.45
C PHE A 73 2.17 -7.80 -8.19
N PHE A 74 1.72 -7.42 -9.40
CA PHE A 74 0.86 -8.29 -10.22
C PHE A 74 1.56 -9.60 -10.62
N VAL A 75 2.83 -9.53 -11.03
CA VAL A 75 3.60 -10.73 -11.40
C VAL A 75 3.81 -11.64 -10.18
N LEU A 76 4.23 -11.08 -9.04
CA LEU A 76 4.44 -11.83 -7.80
C LEU A 76 3.14 -12.50 -7.30
N SER A 77 2.00 -11.83 -7.44
CA SER A 77 0.73 -12.40 -7.03
C SER A 77 0.19 -13.46 -7.99
N GLN A 78 0.06 -13.15 -9.28
CA GLN A 78 -0.62 -13.99 -10.28
C GLN A 78 0.29 -15.01 -10.96
N VAL A 79 1.56 -14.69 -11.21
CA VAL A 79 2.48 -15.61 -11.93
C VAL A 79 3.17 -16.56 -10.95
N PHE A 80 3.55 -16.05 -9.78
CA PHE A 80 4.18 -16.86 -8.73
C PHE A 80 3.18 -17.45 -7.72
N ASN A 81 1.88 -17.25 -7.92
CA ASN A 81 0.78 -17.76 -7.09
C ASN A 81 1.01 -17.52 -5.59
N LEU A 82 1.58 -16.36 -5.23
CA LEU A 82 1.73 -15.99 -3.83
C LEU A 82 0.34 -15.73 -3.20
N THR A 83 -0.60 -15.18 -3.97
CA THR A 83 -1.99 -15.01 -3.53
C THR A 83 -2.96 -15.21 -4.67
N ASP A 84 -3.87 -16.15 -4.49
CA ASP A 84 -4.98 -16.39 -5.42
C ASP A 84 -6.06 -15.33 -5.20
N PHE A 85 -6.01 -14.23 -5.95
CA PHE A 85 -7.12 -13.28 -6.04
C PHE A 85 -7.75 -13.29 -7.43
N SER A 86 -9.07 -13.08 -7.48
CA SER A 86 -9.79 -12.97 -8.76
C SER A 86 -9.28 -11.76 -9.55
N THR A 87 -9.07 -11.95 -10.86
CA THR A 87 -8.81 -10.86 -11.81
C THR A 87 -10.11 -10.28 -12.39
N GLY A 88 -11.24 -10.55 -11.75
CA GLY A 88 -12.54 -9.94 -12.02
C GLY A 88 -12.80 -8.74 -11.11
N ILE A 89 -13.42 -7.70 -11.68
CA ILE A 89 -13.97 -6.59 -10.90
C ILE A 89 -15.40 -6.95 -10.51
N HIS A 90 -15.62 -7.16 -9.22
CA HIS A 90 -16.97 -7.34 -8.67
C HIS A 90 -17.64 -5.97 -8.48
N ILE A 91 -18.78 -5.79 -9.13
CA ILE A 91 -19.60 -4.59 -8.95
C ILE A 91 -20.54 -4.82 -7.75
N PRO A 92 -20.40 -4.03 -6.66
CA PRO A 92 -21.24 -4.21 -5.48
C PRO A 92 -22.71 -4.00 -5.84
N PHE A 93 -23.61 -4.67 -5.08
CA PHE A 93 -25.08 -4.62 -5.21
C PHE A 93 -25.70 -5.21 -6.47
N ILE A 94 -24.96 -5.28 -7.59
CA ILE A 94 -25.46 -5.79 -8.87
C ILE A 94 -25.08 -7.27 -9.06
N GLY A 95 -24.04 -7.74 -8.37
CA GLY A 95 -23.60 -9.15 -8.42
C GLY A 95 -22.94 -9.53 -9.76
N ILE A 96 -22.61 -8.54 -10.59
CA ILE A 96 -21.89 -8.75 -11.85
C ILE A 96 -20.39 -8.72 -11.56
N GLU A 97 -19.68 -9.72 -12.09
CA GLU A 97 -18.23 -9.76 -12.15
C GLU A 97 -17.78 -9.47 -13.58
N VAL A 98 -16.95 -8.44 -13.76
CA VAL A 98 -16.36 -8.09 -15.04
C VAL A 98 -14.96 -8.72 -15.11
N PRO A 99 -14.75 -9.80 -15.89
CA PRO A 99 -13.44 -10.45 -15.98
C PRO A 99 -12.48 -9.58 -16.80
N LEU A 100 -11.37 -9.16 -16.20
CA LEU A 100 -10.33 -8.39 -16.90
C LEU A 100 -9.16 -9.28 -17.35
N SER A 101 -8.94 -10.43 -16.72
CA SER A 101 -7.82 -11.32 -17.02
C SER A 101 -6.49 -10.54 -17.03
N ILE A 102 -5.70 -10.59 -18.09
CA ILE A 102 -4.42 -9.87 -18.22
C ILE A 102 -4.59 -8.35 -18.11
N ALA A 103 -5.74 -7.79 -18.52
CA ALA A 103 -5.99 -6.35 -18.44
C ALA A 103 -6.12 -5.86 -16.99
N TYR A 104 -6.26 -6.76 -16.03
CA TYR A 104 -6.26 -6.44 -14.60
C TYR A 104 -4.97 -5.76 -14.15
N VAL A 105 -3.83 -6.00 -14.83
CA VAL A 105 -2.57 -5.29 -14.55
C VAL A 105 -2.70 -3.78 -14.76
N ILE A 106 -3.44 -3.36 -15.80
CA ILE A 106 -3.68 -1.94 -16.09
C ILE A 106 -4.52 -1.33 -14.96
N PHE A 107 -5.50 -2.07 -14.48
CA PHE A 107 -6.32 -1.67 -13.34
C PHE A 107 -5.49 -1.53 -12.06
N ILE A 108 -4.62 -2.50 -11.73
CA ILE A 108 -3.72 -2.42 -10.57
C ILE A 108 -2.80 -1.21 -10.68
N VAL A 109 -2.18 -0.99 -11.84
CA VAL A 109 -1.32 0.17 -12.06
C VAL A 109 -2.09 1.46 -11.84
N PHE A 110 -3.27 1.60 -12.46
CA PHE A 110 -4.12 2.77 -12.28
C PHE A 110 -4.49 2.98 -10.80
N TRP A 111 -4.91 1.93 -10.12
CA TRP A 111 -5.34 1.99 -8.73
C TRP A 111 -4.20 2.37 -7.80
N GLN A 112 -3.09 1.64 -7.86
CA GLN A 112 -1.97 1.82 -6.94
C GLN A 112 -1.24 3.14 -7.16
N VAL A 113 -0.97 3.50 -8.42
CA VAL A 113 -0.35 4.79 -8.76
C VAL A 113 -1.31 5.93 -8.45
N GLY A 114 -2.58 5.80 -8.83
CA GLY A 114 -3.60 6.82 -8.60
C GLY A 114 -3.79 7.14 -7.12
N PHE A 115 -4.04 6.12 -6.29
CA PHE A 115 -4.26 6.33 -4.86
C PHE A 115 -2.99 6.76 -4.12
N SER A 116 -1.79 6.32 -4.52
CA SER A 116 -0.56 6.83 -3.93
C SER A 116 -0.40 8.34 -4.14
N ASN A 117 -0.70 8.83 -5.35
CA ASN A 117 -0.64 10.26 -5.64
C ASN A 117 -1.81 11.02 -4.99
N ALA A 118 -2.99 10.41 -4.88
CA ALA A 118 -4.13 11.00 -4.17
C ALA A 118 -3.82 11.19 -2.67
N VAL A 119 -3.23 10.20 -2.00
CA VAL A 119 -2.83 10.31 -0.59
C VAL A 119 -1.75 11.39 -0.42
N ASN A 120 -0.76 11.44 -1.32
CA ASN A 120 0.26 12.49 -1.31
C ASN A 120 -0.35 13.89 -1.48
N LEU A 121 -1.41 14.05 -2.29
CA LEU A 121 -2.12 15.31 -2.44
C LEU A 121 -2.95 15.69 -1.19
N THR A 122 -3.49 14.71 -0.47
CA THR A 122 -4.21 14.96 0.79
C THR A 122 -3.29 15.28 1.97
N ASP A 123 -2.00 14.96 1.85
CA ASP A 123 -0.98 15.19 2.88
C ASP A 123 -0.45 16.63 2.84
N GLY A 124 -1.37 17.60 2.99
CA GLY A 124 -1.08 19.04 2.99
C GLY A 124 -1.48 19.77 4.28
N LEU A 125 -2.10 19.06 5.22
CA LEU A 125 -2.48 19.54 6.54
C LEU A 125 -2.06 18.53 7.60
N ASP A 126 -1.63 19.03 8.75
CA ASP A 126 -1.12 18.21 9.85
C ASP A 126 -2.15 17.14 10.27
N GLY A 127 -1.77 15.88 10.14
CA GLY A 127 -2.58 14.72 10.53
C GLY A 127 -3.76 14.38 9.62
N LEU A 128 -4.04 15.14 8.55
CA LEU A 128 -5.18 14.88 7.67
C LEU A 128 -5.04 13.53 6.94
N ALA A 129 -3.93 13.32 6.25
CA ALA A 129 -3.68 12.07 5.53
C ALA A 129 -3.60 10.87 6.48
N THR A 130 -2.95 11.04 7.64
CA THR A 130 -2.85 10.00 8.68
C THR A 130 -4.24 9.61 9.21
N GLY A 131 -5.07 10.59 9.59
CA GLY A 131 -6.41 10.35 10.13
C GLY A 131 -7.34 9.67 9.13
N LEU A 132 -7.36 10.14 7.87
CA LEU A 132 -8.13 9.51 6.80
C LEU A 132 -7.67 8.08 6.52
N SER A 133 -6.35 7.84 6.54
CA SER A 133 -5.77 6.51 6.36
C SER A 133 -6.18 5.55 7.48
N ILE A 134 -6.18 5.99 8.74
CA ILE A 134 -6.64 5.17 9.88
C ILE A 134 -8.10 4.72 9.67
N ILE A 135 -8.99 5.64 9.30
CA ILE A 135 -10.40 5.32 9.03
C ILE A 135 -10.52 4.28 7.89
N GLY A 136 -9.76 4.47 6.80
CA GLY A 136 -9.71 3.53 5.69
C GLY A 136 -9.23 2.14 6.09
N PHE A 137 -8.14 2.04 6.84
CA PHE A 137 -7.61 0.77 7.31
C PHE A 137 -8.52 0.07 8.32
N ILE A 138 -9.27 0.81 9.14
CA ILE A 138 -10.30 0.21 10.01
C ILE A 138 -11.35 -0.50 9.14
N MET A 139 -11.82 0.15 8.07
CA MET A 139 -12.79 -0.47 7.17
C MET A 139 -12.21 -1.71 6.49
N TYR A 140 -10.97 -1.64 6.00
CA TYR A 140 -10.32 -2.82 5.39
C TYR A 140 -10.10 -3.95 6.39
N ALA A 141 -9.74 -3.66 7.64
CA ALA A 141 -9.62 -4.67 8.69
C ALA A 141 -10.95 -5.38 8.97
N LEU A 142 -12.06 -4.62 9.03
CA LEU A 142 -13.40 -5.18 9.20
C LEU A 142 -13.79 -6.05 8.00
N MET A 143 -13.56 -5.58 6.76
CA MET A 143 -13.86 -6.36 5.56
C MET A 143 -13.03 -7.65 5.51
N ALA A 144 -11.75 -7.58 5.86
CA ALA A 144 -10.88 -8.74 5.92
C ALA A 144 -11.37 -9.76 6.96
N TYR A 145 -11.86 -9.31 8.11
CA TYR A 145 -12.49 -10.16 9.11
C TYR A 145 -13.72 -10.88 8.56
N PHE A 146 -14.65 -10.16 7.90
CA PHE A 146 -15.85 -10.76 7.30
C PHE A 146 -15.55 -11.74 6.17
N GLN A 147 -14.43 -11.58 5.47
CA GLN A 147 -13.99 -12.46 4.38
C GLN A 147 -13.08 -13.60 4.86
N GLY A 148 -12.76 -13.68 6.16
CA GLY A 148 -11.82 -14.65 6.69
C GLY A 148 -10.37 -14.43 6.25
N ALA A 149 -10.04 -13.26 5.69
CA ALA A 149 -8.71 -12.90 5.21
C ALA A 149 -7.81 -12.40 6.36
N THR A 150 -7.50 -13.29 7.30
CA THR A 150 -6.80 -12.96 8.56
C THR A 150 -5.48 -12.21 8.34
N SER A 151 -4.68 -12.60 7.36
CA SER A 151 -3.39 -11.98 7.07
C SER A 151 -3.51 -10.53 6.60
N ILE A 152 -4.54 -10.24 5.78
CA ILE A 152 -4.83 -8.87 5.33
C ILE A 152 -5.34 -8.04 6.50
N GLY A 153 -6.23 -8.62 7.32
CA GLY A 153 -6.76 -7.96 8.52
C GLY A 153 -5.66 -7.60 9.51
N LEU A 154 -4.74 -8.52 9.78
CA LEU A 154 -3.60 -8.29 10.67
C LEU A 154 -2.68 -7.18 10.15
N PHE A 155 -2.40 -7.17 8.85
CA PHE A 155 -1.63 -6.08 8.23
C PHE A 155 -2.34 -4.72 8.38
N CYS A 156 -3.66 -4.66 8.17
CA CYS A 156 -4.43 -3.43 8.37
C CYS A 156 -4.38 -2.95 9.82
N VAL A 157 -4.45 -3.86 10.80
CA VAL A 157 -4.32 -3.52 12.22
C VAL A 157 -2.93 -2.96 12.54
N ILE A 158 -1.87 -3.55 11.98
CA ILE A 158 -0.51 -3.02 12.10
C ILE A 158 -0.42 -1.58 11.56
N MET A 159 -1.01 -1.32 10.38
CA MET A 159 -1.05 0.01 9.80
C MET A 159 -1.77 1.01 10.72
N ILE A 160 -2.92 0.65 11.28
CA ILE A 160 -3.68 1.51 12.20
C ILE A 160 -2.83 1.92 13.39
N PHE A 161 -2.19 0.97 14.07
CA PHE A 161 -1.41 1.28 15.28
C PHE A 161 -0.12 2.04 14.97
N ALA A 162 0.54 1.75 13.85
CA ALA A 162 1.70 2.52 13.42
C ALA A 162 1.34 3.98 13.12
N LEU A 163 0.20 4.21 12.45
CA LEU A 163 -0.31 5.54 12.14
C LEU A 163 -0.82 6.27 13.39
N LEU A 164 -1.50 5.59 14.32
CA LEU A 164 -1.91 6.18 15.60
C LEU A 164 -0.71 6.65 16.43
N GLY A 165 0.36 5.86 16.46
CA GLY A 165 1.61 6.25 17.13
C GLY A 165 2.28 7.45 16.46
N PHE A 166 2.13 7.63 15.15
CA PHE A 166 2.62 8.81 14.45
C PHE A 166 1.72 10.04 14.66
N PHE A 167 0.39 9.84 14.69
CA PHE A 167 -0.62 10.91 14.77
C PHE A 167 -0.49 11.79 16.02
N THR A 168 0.14 11.30 17.09
CA THR A 168 0.34 12.06 18.33
C THR A 168 1.48 13.10 18.27
N PHE A 169 2.26 13.12 17.19
CA PHE A 169 3.42 14.00 17.00
C PHE A 169 3.22 14.93 15.80
#